data_AF-A0A1Y4AVW7-F1
#
_entry.id   AF-A0A1Y4AVW7-F1
#
_cell.length_a   1.000
_cell.length_b   1.000
_cell.length_c   1.000
_cell.angle_alpha   90.00
_cell.angle_beta   90.00
_cell.angle_gamma   90.00
#
_symmetry.space_group_name_H-M   'P 1'
#
loop_
_entity.id
_entity.type
_entity.pdbx_description
1 polymer ?
#
loop_
_entity_poly.entity_id
_entity_poly.type
_entity_poly.pdbx_seq_one_letter_code
_entity_poly.pdbx_strand_id
1 'polypeptide(L)'
;MTREQIEKAAKDYVMPNARISPLMESIAAKEGFIAGAQWRINSVWHCASEKPDKNQLVVFECRKTYGRGYSVNFGENYDLLKNVVLKWAYVIDLLPERKEKTK
;
A
#
# COMPACT_ATOMS: atom_id res chain seq x y z
N MET A 1 2.65 -4.98 -5.24
CA MET A 1 1.72 -5.31 -6.32
C MET A 1 2.05 -4.42 -7.51
N THR A 2 2.28 -4.99 -8.70
CA THR A 2 2.58 -4.20 -9.91
C THR A 2 1.29 -3.70 -10.56
N ARG A 3 1.41 -2.71 -11.46
CA ARG A 3 0.26 -2.19 -12.21
C ARG A 3 -0.40 -3.29 -13.04
N GLU A 4 0.38 -4.15 -13.66
CA GLU A 4 -0.09 -5.26 -14.50
C GLU A 4 -0.90 -6.28 -13.70
N GLN A 5 -0.47 -6.57 -12.46
CA GLN A 5 -1.22 -7.46 -11.55
C GLN A 5 -2.59 -6.88 -11.20
N ILE A 6 -2.66 -5.57 -10.93
CA ILE A 6 -3.92 -4.86 -10.65
C ILE A 6 -4.83 -4.89 -11.88
N GLU A 7 -4.29 -4.56 -13.06
CA GLU A 7 -5.05 -4.55 -14.31
C GLU A 7 -5.58 -5.94 -14.68
N LYS A 8 -4.79 -7.00 -14.45
CA LYS A 8 -5.23 -8.38 -14.65
C LYS A 8 -6.36 -8.76 -13.70
N ALA A 9 -6.20 -8.48 -12.40
CA ALA A 9 -7.25 -8.76 -11.42
C ALA A 9 -8.56 -8.00 -11.73
N ALA A 10 -8.45 -6.74 -12.15
CA ALA A 10 -9.61 -5.94 -12.58
C ALA A 10 -10.33 -6.55 -13.79
N LYS A 11 -9.58 -7.05 -14.78
CA LYS A 11 -10.17 -7.75 -15.94
C LYS A 11 -10.84 -9.07 -15.52
N ASP A 12 -10.16 -9.88 -14.72
CA ASP A 12 -10.66 -11.18 -14.26
C ASP A 12 -11.96 -11.03 -13.44
N TYR A 13 -12.16 -9.90 -12.73
CA TYR A 13 -13.40 -9.60 -12.01
C TYR A 13 -14.58 -9.27 -12.94
N VAL A 14 -14.32 -8.57 -14.05
CA VAL A 14 -15.38 -8.05 -14.94
C VAL A 14 -15.80 -9.09 -16.00
N MET A 15 -14.89 -9.97 -16.43
CA MET A 15 -15.12 -10.94 -17.50
C MET A 15 -16.16 -12.07 -17.21
N PRO A 16 -16.40 -12.53 -15.97
CA PRO A 16 -17.39 -13.58 -15.68
C PRO A 16 -18.86 -13.16 -15.87
N ASN A 17 -19.15 -11.84 -15.87
CA ASN A 17 -20.53 -11.31 -15.89
C ASN A 17 -20.92 -10.63 -17.22
N ALA A 18 -20.15 -10.83 -18.29
CA ALA A 18 -20.33 -10.15 -19.60
C ALA A 18 -21.66 -10.46 -20.33
N ARG A 19 -22.63 -11.11 -19.68
CA ARG A 19 -24.03 -11.20 -20.15
C ARG A 19 -24.93 -10.09 -19.59
N ILE A 20 -24.54 -9.37 -18.55
CA ILE A 20 -25.34 -8.27 -17.97
C ILE A 20 -24.38 -7.20 -17.46
N SER A 21 -24.10 -6.19 -18.28
CA SER A 21 -23.78 -4.81 -17.89
C SER A 21 -23.35 -4.02 -19.15
N PRO A 22 -23.88 -2.81 -19.42
CA PRO A 22 -23.41 -1.97 -20.51
C PRO A 22 -21.88 -1.84 -20.48
N LEU A 23 -21.24 -1.88 -21.65
CA LEU A 23 -19.79 -1.73 -21.82
C LEU A 23 -19.17 -0.63 -20.91
N MET A 24 -19.91 0.46 -20.72
CA MET A 24 -19.54 1.59 -19.86
C MET A 24 -19.39 1.22 -18.36
N GLU A 25 -20.32 0.46 -17.79
CA GLU A 25 -20.28 0.03 -16.38
C GLU A 25 -19.11 -0.94 -16.12
N SER A 26 -18.84 -1.84 -17.08
CA SER A 26 -17.67 -2.73 -17.06
C SER A 26 -16.34 -1.95 -17.09
N ILE A 27 -16.25 -0.89 -17.90
CA ILE A 27 -15.09 0.01 -17.94
C ILE A 27 -14.95 0.76 -16.61
N ALA A 28 -16.03 1.36 -16.11
CA ALA A 28 -16.04 2.11 -14.87
C ALA A 28 -15.63 1.24 -13.66
N ALA A 29 -16.11 -0.02 -13.58
CA ALA A 29 -15.74 -0.96 -12.53
C ALA A 29 -14.24 -1.31 -12.57
N LYS A 30 -13.70 -1.55 -13.77
CA LYS A 30 -12.28 -1.85 -13.96
C LYS A 30 -11.40 -0.65 -13.56
N GLU A 31 -11.74 0.54 -14.03
CA GLU A 31 -10.99 1.77 -13.71
C GLU A 31 -11.08 2.12 -12.23
N GLY A 32 -12.27 1.97 -11.64
CA GLY A 32 -12.50 2.15 -10.20
C GLY A 32 -11.65 1.20 -9.35
N PHE A 33 -11.57 -0.08 -9.72
CA PHE A 33 -10.70 -1.05 -9.04
C PHE A 33 -9.22 -0.65 -9.13
N ILE A 34 -8.75 -0.28 -10.33
CA ILE A 34 -7.35 0.13 -10.54
C ILE A 34 -7.02 1.37 -9.71
N ALA A 35 -7.88 2.40 -9.76
CA ALA A 35 -7.71 3.63 -9.01
C ALA A 35 -7.74 3.36 -7.49
N GLY A 36 -8.70 2.56 -7.02
CA GLY A 36 -8.82 2.18 -5.62
C GLY A 36 -7.61 1.40 -5.10
N ALA A 37 -7.11 0.44 -5.87
CA ALA A 37 -5.92 -0.34 -5.51
C ALA A 37 -4.65 0.54 -5.45
N GLN A 38 -4.48 1.45 -6.42
CA GLN A 38 -3.38 2.41 -6.42
C GLN A 38 -3.46 3.35 -5.23
N TRP A 39 -4.64 3.90 -4.95
CA TRP A 39 -4.89 4.74 -3.78
C TRP A 39 -4.58 4.00 -2.47
N ARG A 40 -5.07 2.76 -2.33
CA ARG A 40 -4.89 1.94 -1.12
C ARG A 40 -3.42 1.63 -0.82
N ILE A 41 -2.62 1.33 -1.85
CA ILE A 41 -1.18 1.05 -1.68
C ILE A 41 -0.41 2.32 -1.37
N ASN A 42 -0.74 3.44 -2.02
CA ASN A 42 0.03 4.68 -1.89
C ASN A 42 -0.32 5.47 -0.62
N SER A 43 -1.54 5.35 -0.10
CA SER A 43 -2.03 6.12 1.06
C SER A 43 -1.39 5.76 2.40
N VAL A 44 -0.74 4.60 2.52
CA VAL A 44 -0.19 4.11 3.79
C VAL A 44 1.30 4.36 3.96
N TRP A 45 1.94 5.02 2.99
CA TRP A 45 3.35 5.37 3.07
C TRP A 45 3.53 6.75 3.72
N HIS A 46 4.34 6.80 4.75
CA HIS A 46 4.79 7.99 5.46
C HIS A 46 6.17 8.42 4.98
N CYS A 47 6.44 9.72 5.02
CA CYS A 47 7.78 10.25 4.76
C CYS A 47 8.73 9.87 5.90
N ALA A 48 10.03 9.73 5.61
CA ALA A 48 11.04 9.50 6.65
C ALA A 48 11.16 10.64 7.69
N SER A 49 10.59 11.82 7.42
CA SER A 49 10.46 12.92 8.38
C SER A 49 9.38 12.68 9.44
N GLU A 50 8.48 11.73 9.21
CA GLU A 50 7.47 11.31 10.17
C GLU A 50 8.04 10.17 11.01
N LYS A 51 8.02 10.34 12.33
CA LYS A 51 8.51 9.32 13.26
C LYS A 51 7.44 8.25 13.46
N PRO A 52 7.71 6.97 13.18
CA PRO A 52 6.80 5.89 13.52
C PRO A 52 6.70 5.71 15.03
N ASP A 53 5.58 5.16 15.47
CA ASP A 53 5.37 4.74 16.85
C ASP A 53 6.41 3.67 17.24
N LYS A 54 6.77 3.67 18.54
CA LYS A 54 7.68 2.66 19.09
C LYS A 54 7.01 1.29 19.10
N ASN A 55 7.81 0.23 19.04
CA ASN A 55 7.36 -1.17 19.10
C ASN A 55 6.34 -1.54 18.00
N GLN A 56 6.34 -0.82 16.88
CA GLN A 56 5.51 -1.14 15.72
C GLN A 56 6.36 -1.77 14.62
N LEU A 57 5.82 -2.83 14.02
CA LEU A 57 6.39 -3.43 12.82
C LEU A 57 6.12 -2.54 11.61
N VAL A 58 7.19 -2.04 11.00
CA VAL A 58 7.16 -1.23 9.80
C VAL A 58 8.00 -1.85 8.70
N VAL A 59 7.58 -1.64 7.45
CA VAL A 59 8.42 -1.82 6.26
C VAL A 59 8.92 -0.46 5.80
N PHE A 60 10.11 -0.42 5.23
CA PHE A 60 10.70 0.84 4.75
C PHE A 60 11.50 0.66 3.47
N GLU A 61 11.57 1.73 2.69
CA GLU A 61 12.43 1.86 1.52
C GLU A 61 13.55 2.84 1.84
N CYS A 62 14.79 2.44 1.62
CA CYS A 62 15.96 3.27 1.83
C CYS A 62 16.42 3.93 0.53
N ARG A 63 17.40 4.85 0.64
CA ARG A 63 18.18 5.30 -0.52
C ARG A 63 18.72 4.08 -1.28
N LYS A 64 18.79 4.17 -2.61
CA LYS A 64 19.10 3.06 -3.55
C LYS A 64 20.25 2.14 -3.10
N THR A 65 21.23 2.65 -2.38
CA THR A 65 22.37 1.91 -1.83
C THR A 65 22.03 0.85 -0.78
N TYR A 66 20.90 0.98 -0.07
CA TYR A 66 20.55 0.12 1.07
C TYR A 66 19.29 -0.73 0.85
N GLY A 67 18.62 -0.59 -0.30
CA GLY A 67 17.48 -1.42 -0.67
C GLY A 67 16.21 -1.19 0.17
N ARG A 68 15.50 -2.28 0.50
CA ARG A 68 14.25 -2.28 1.26
C ARG A 68 14.38 -3.22 2.46
N GLY A 69 13.69 -2.91 3.55
CA GLY A 69 13.76 -3.69 4.77
C GLY A 69 12.52 -3.57 5.64
N TYR A 70 12.59 -4.17 6.82
CA TYR A 70 11.58 -4.08 7.87
C TYR A 70 12.25 -3.90 9.23
N SER A 71 11.53 -3.33 10.19
CA SER A 71 12.00 -3.17 11.57
C SER A 71 10.83 -3.10 12.53
N VAL A 72 11.00 -3.66 13.73
CA VAL A 72 10.08 -3.49 14.87
C VAL A 72 10.48 -2.30 15.76
N ASN A 73 11.70 -1.78 15.58
CA ASN A 73 12.33 -0.78 16.43
C ASN A 73 12.70 0.50 15.64
N PHE A 74 12.04 0.79 14.51
CA PHE A 74 12.34 2.03 13.77
C PHE A 74 11.95 3.26 14.60
N GLY A 75 10.83 3.24 15.31
CA GLY A 75 10.45 4.36 16.21
C GLY A 75 11.48 4.61 17.32
N GLU A 76 12.18 3.58 17.78
CA GLU A 76 13.25 3.69 18.77
C GLU A 76 14.56 4.19 18.15
N ASN A 77 14.90 3.68 16.96
CA ASN A 77 16.12 4.02 16.22
C ASN A 77 15.92 5.16 15.21
N TYR A 78 14.89 6.00 15.40
CA TYR A 78 14.46 6.98 14.41
C TYR A 78 15.60 7.93 14.01
N ASP A 79 16.36 8.44 14.98
CA ASP A 79 17.45 9.39 14.70
C ASP A 79 18.60 8.79 13.90
N LEU A 80 18.82 7.47 14.02
CA LEU A 80 19.83 6.74 13.26
C LEU A 80 19.35 6.45 11.83
N LEU A 81 18.07 6.12 11.67
CA LEU A 81 17.52 5.60 10.42
C LEU A 81 16.88 6.66 9.52
N LYS A 82 16.42 7.81 10.05
CA LYS A 82 15.70 8.85 9.30
C LYS A 82 16.47 9.43 8.10
N ASN A 83 17.80 9.36 8.11
CA ASN A 83 18.64 9.86 7.02
C ASN A 83 18.84 8.83 5.89
N VAL A 84 18.60 7.56 6.19
CA VAL A 84 18.79 6.42 5.27
C VAL A 84 17.46 5.99 4.65
N VAL A 85 16.40 6.00 5.45
CA VAL A 85 15.02 5.69 5.02
C VAL A 85 14.47 6.86 4.19
N LEU A 86 13.72 6.55 3.14
CA LEU A 86 12.98 7.51 2.31
C LEU A 86 11.51 7.56 2.72
N LYS A 87 10.91 6.39 2.92
CA LYS A 87 9.52 6.23 3.32
C LYS A 87 9.30 4.92 4.03
N TRP A 88 8.25 4.85 4.84
CA TRP A 88 7.90 3.68 5.61
C TRP A 88 6.37 3.51 5.69
N ALA A 89 5.91 2.30 6.01
CA ALA A 89 4.51 1.99 6.22
C ALA A 89 4.37 0.99 7.36
N TYR A 90 3.32 1.11 8.17
CA TYR A 90 3.00 0.06 9.15
C TYR A 90 2.55 -1.21 8.44
N VAL A 91 3.03 -2.37 8.88
CA VAL A 91 2.60 -3.65 8.30
C VAL A 91 1.10 -3.86 8.50
N ILE A 92 0.54 -3.44 9.64
CA ILE A 92 -0.90 -3.55 9.89
C ILE A 92 -1.74 -2.75 8.89
N ASP A 93 -1.22 -1.62 8.41
CA ASP A 93 -1.90 -0.78 7.41
C ASP A 93 -1.75 -1.35 6.00
N LEU A 94 -0.93 -2.37 5.77
CA LEU A 94 -0.84 -3.07 4.49
C LEU A 94 -1.77 -4.28 4.41
N LEU A 95 -2.34 -4.72 5.53
CA LEU A 95 -3.26 -5.85 5.58
C LEU A 95 -4.67 -5.41 5.12
N PRO A 96 -5.41 -6.28 4.39
CA PRO A 96 -6.74 -5.97 3.88
C PRO A 96 -7.76 -5.78 5.01
N GLU A 97 -7.57 -6.47 6.14
CA GLU A 97 -8.44 -6.38 7.32
C GLU A 97 -7.79 -5.48 8.38
N ARG A 98 -7.80 -4.17 8.12
CA ARG A 98 -7.48 -3.22 9.17
C ARG A 98 -8.64 -3.23 10.17
N LYS A 99 -8.42 -3.80 11.36
CA LYS A 99 -9.33 -3.56 12.50
C LYS A 99 -9.11 -2.12 12.95
N GLU A 100 -9.80 -1.18 12.31
CA GLU A 100 -9.83 0.19 12.80
C GLU A 100 -10.45 0.16 14.19
N LYS A 101 -9.68 0.52 15.22
CA LYS A 101 -10.23 0.81 16.54
C LYS A 101 -11.03 2.10 16.39
N THR A 102 -12.34 1.98 16.33
CA THR A 102 -13.24 3.13 16.44
C THR A 102 -12.95 3.80 17.78
N LYS A 103 -12.62 5.09 17.73
CA LYS A 103 -12.45 5.91 18.94
C LYS A 103 -13.79 6.23 19.56
#